data_AF-A0A8R7TZR5-F1
#
_entry.id   AF-A0A8R7TZR5-F1
#
_cell.length_a   1.000
_cell.length_b   1.000
_cell.length_c   1.000
_cell.angle_alpha   90.00
_cell.angle_beta   90.00
_cell.angle_gamma   90.00
#
_symmetry.space_group_name_H-M   'P 1'
#
loop_
_entity.id
_entity.type
_entity.pdbx_description
1 polymer ?
#
loop_
_entity_poly.entity_id
_entity_poly.type
_entity_poly.pdbx_seq_one_letter_code
_entity_poly.pdbx_strand_id
1 'polypeptide(L)'
;MSAVQCILPKEWEGVYFGGLGKAVMYIDLDCRFDVLRLAQILRKRIAAGSVHHEEFETDGSKDKFRLFESTLFSDCMKRFLYVRCYNSSELIAALKSLKSQSEARNEIFDIGVYFLMLDSIGAFYWIDRALQPTRESKGKTLSFQSITETVVQEIHKFLQLQPILVLVTKAPIYGEGITTSNDFQRGSSKYMSEDSTPLGYPKREEERNGSCREYMPSAWQTFVTHRIKLQDLAQEPGFFSEQENAILSVHTCEWVQPSLNSKEKFYIKDDGVGLIQ
;
A
#
# COMPACT_ATOMS: atom_id res chain seq x y z
N MET A 1 -7.52 -3.62 8.82
CA MET A 1 -8.49 -4.11 7.81
C MET A 1 -7.72 -4.49 6.54
N SER A 2 -7.91 -5.69 5.99
CA SER A 2 -7.21 -6.16 4.77
C SER A 2 -8.12 -6.15 3.54
N ALA A 3 -7.55 -6.24 2.33
CA ALA A 3 -8.35 -6.36 1.10
C ALA A 3 -9.25 -7.62 1.12
N VAL A 4 -8.73 -8.76 1.58
CA VAL A 4 -9.51 -10.00 1.74
C VAL A 4 -10.64 -9.83 2.76
N GLN A 5 -10.41 -9.08 3.84
CA GLN A 5 -11.48 -8.70 4.80
C GLN A 5 -12.62 -7.95 4.13
N CYS A 6 -12.27 -7.03 3.24
CA CYS A 6 -13.20 -6.15 2.54
C CYS A 6 -14.08 -6.92 1.54
N ILE A 7 -13.47 -7.75 0.67
CA ILE A 7 -14.19 -8.42 -0.42
C ILE A 7 -15.01 -9.64 0.03
N LEU A 8 -14.60 -10.34 1.10
CA LEU A 8 -15.38 -11.46 1.63
C LEU A 8 -16.69 -10.94 2.23
N PRO A 9 -17.86 -11.60 2.03
CA PRO A 9 -19.11 -11.15 2.63
C PRO A 9 -19.15 -11.42 4.13
N LYS A 10 -20.12 -10.80 4.81
CA LYS A 10 -20.41 -11.08 6.22
C LYS A 10 -20.95 -12.50 6.39
N GLU A 11 -21.87 -12.89 5.50
CA GLU A 11 -22.54 -14.18 5.48
C GLU A 11 -22.75 -14.62 4.03
N TRP A 12 -22.72 -15.93 3.77
CA TRP A 12 -23.04 -16.52 2.46
C TRP A 12 -23.75 -17.85 2.64
N GLU A 13 -24.96 -17.97 2.09
CA GLU A 13 -25.84 -19.15 2.19
C GLU A 13 -25.92 -19.74 3.61
N GLY A 14 -26.03 -18.89 4.64
CA GLY A 14 -26.15 -19.29 6.05
C GLY A 14 -24.82 -19.45 6.81
N VAL A 15 -23.67 -19.37 6.13
CA VAL A 15 -22.34 -19.45 6.77
C VAL A 15 -21.81 -18.05 7.06
N TYR A 16 -21.42 -17.79 8.31
CA TYR A 16 -20.84 -16.52 8.73
C TYR A 16 -19.32 -16.47 8.48
N PHE A 17 -18.90 -15.56 7.60
CA PHE A 17 -17.49 -15.34 7.25
C PHE A 17 -16.90 -14.07 7.87
N GLY A 18 -17.77 -13.18 8.36
CA GLY A 18 -17.40 -11.96 9.07
C GLY A 18 -16.66 -10.91 8.22
N GLY A 19 -16.74 -10.99 6.89
CA GLY A 19 -16.24 -9.95 5.98
C GLY A 19 -17.19 -8.77 5.79
N LEU A 20 -16.86 -7.85 4.88
CA LEU A 20 -17.68 -6.65 4.59
C LEU A 20 -18.53 -6.74 3.32
N GLY A 21 -18.14 -7.58 2.36
CA GLY A 21 -18.77 -7.70 1.06
C GLY A 21 -18.72 -6.43 0.22
N LYS A 22 -17.64 -5.65 0.36
CA LYS A 22 -17.44 -4.36 -0.32
C LYS A 22 -16.32 -4.42 -1.35
N ALA A 23 -16.35 -3.51 -2.32
CA ALA A 23 -15.32 -3.46 -3.36
C ALA A 23 -14.03 -2.81 -2.88
N VAL A 24 -12.91 -3.38 -3.35
CA VAL A 24 -11.57 -2.83 -3.23
C VAL A 24 -11.12 -2.40 -4.63
N MET A 25 -10.50 -1.24 -4.74
CA MET A 25 -9.77 -0.84 -5.94
C MET A 25 -8.29 -0.74 -5.64
N TYR A 26 -7.50 -1.55 -6.33
CA TYR A 26 -6.04 -1.58 -6.23
C TYR A 26 -5.43 -0.99 -7.50
N ILE A 27 -4.68 0.10 -7.34
CA ILE A 27 -3.93 0.75 -8.40
C ILE A 27 -2.44 0.40 -8.20
N ASP A 28 -1.95 -0.43 -9.11
CA ASP A 28 -0.58 -0.93 -9.17
C ASP A 28 0.29 0.04 -9.99
N LEU A 29 1.27 0.64 -9.33
CA LEU A 29 2.17 1.66 -9.87
C LEU A 29 3.58 1.12 -10.10
N ASP A 30 3.94 0.00 -9.46
CA ASP A 30 5.28 -0.60 -9.58
C ASP A 30 5.28 -2.03 -10.17
N CYS A 31 4.10 -2.50 -10.59
CA CYS A 31 3.87 -3.78 -11.27
C CYS A 31 4.19 -5.02 -10.42
N ARG A 32 4.08 -4.93 -9.08
CA ARG A 32 4.42 -6.04 -8.16
C ARG A 32 3.21 -6.74 -7.55
N PHE A 33 1.99 -6.42 -7.97
CA PHE A 33 0.80 -7.08 -7.45
C PHE A 33 0.78 -8.59 -7.78
N ASP A 34 0.67 -9.42 -6.74
CA ASP A 34 0.56 -10.86 -6.85
C ASP A 34 -0.90 -11.32 -6.65
N VAL A 35 -1.59 -11.58 -7.77
CA VAL A 35 -2.96 -12.08 -7.77
C VAL A 35 -3.07 -13.50 -7.21
N LEU A 36 -2.04 -14.33 -7.35
CA LEU A 36 -2.03 -15.69 -6.81
C LEU A 36 -1.99 -15.64 -5.29
N ARG A 37 -1.22 -14.69 -4.73
CA ARG A 37 -1.18 -14.46 -3.29
C ARG A 37 -2.53 -14.01 -2.73
N LEU A 38 -3.21 -13.09 -3.41
CA LEU A 38 -4.58 -12.68 -3.05
C LEU A 38 -5.53 -13.89 -3.07
N ALA A 39 -5.49 -14.68 -4.15
CA ALA A 39 -6.35 -15.84 -4.33
C ALA A 39 -6.09 -16.92 -3.26
N GLN A 40 -4.83 -17.17 -2.92
CA GLN A 40 -4.43 -18.13 -1.88
C GLN A 40 -4.99 -17.74 -0.52
N ILE A 41 -4.80 -16.49 -0.10
CA ILE A 41 -5.29 -16.00 1.21
C ILE A 41 -6.82 -16.04 1.24
N LEU A 42 -7.50 -15.63 0.16
CA LEU A 42 -8.95 -15.67 0.07
C LEU A 42 -9.49 -17.10 0.20
N ARG A 43 -8.90 -18.07 -0.52
CA ARG A 43 -9.29 -19.49 -0.43
C ARG A 43 -9.11 -20.04 0.98
N LYS A 44 -7.99 -19.76 1.63
CA LYS A 44 -7.75 -20.20 3.01
C LYS A 44 -8.80 -19.65 3.97
N ARG A 45 -9.20 -18.39 3.79
CA ARG A 45 -10.22 -17.77 4.63
C ARG A 45 -11.63 -18.33 4.37
N ILE A 46 -11.97 -18.64 3.12
CA ILE A 46 -13.22 -19.33 2.78
C ILE A 46 -13.23 -20.72 3.44
N ALA A 47 -12.18 -21.52 3.23
CA ALA A 47 -12.09 -22.87 3.82
C ALA A 47 -12.23 -22.83 5.35
N ALA A 48 -11.54 -21.90 6.03
CA ALA A 48 -11.63 -21.75 7.48
C ALA A 48 -13.04 -21.42 7.99
N GLY A 49 -13.82 -20.61 7.26
CA GLY A 49 -15.21 -20.30 7.62
C GLY A 49 -16.16 -21.48 7.38
N SER A 50 -15.90 -22.27 6.35
CA SER A 50 -16.75 -23.39 5.95
C SER A 50 -16.63 -24.63 6.84
N VAL A 51 -15.48 -24.85 7.51
CA VAL A 51 -15.27 -25.97 8.46
C VAL A 51 -16.30 -25.97 9.61
N HIS A 52 -16.82 -24.80 9.98
CA HIS A 52 -17.86 -24.67 11.02
C HIS A 52 -19.26 -25.11 10.57
N HIS A 53 -19.47 -25.42 9.28
CA HIS A 53 -20.76 -25.83 8.72
C HIS A 53 -20.85 -27.35 8.45
N GLU A 54 -19.77 -28.11 8.68
CA GLU A 54 -19.72 -29.55 8.47
C GLU A 54 -20.28 -30.32 9.69
N GLU A 55 -21.60 -30.35 9.86
CA GLU A 55 -22.25 -31.30 10.80
C GLU A 55 -22.96 -32.49 10.12
N PHE A 56 -22.95 -32.62 8.78
CA PHE A 56 -23.65 -33.74 8.12
C PHE A 56 -22.92 -34.24 6.85
N GLU A 57 -22.15 -35.32 6.97
CA GLU A 57 -21.49 -35.98 5.82
C GLU A 57 -22.34 -37.11 5.21
N THR A 58 -22.60 -37.00 3.90
CA THR A 58 -22.81 -38.12 2.97
C THR A 58 -22.04 -37.83 1.68
N ASP A 59 -21.66 -38.86 0.92
CA ASP A 59 -20.72 -38.81 -0.23
C ASP A 59 -21.11 -37.81 -1.35
N GLY A 60 -22.41 -37.51 -1.51
CA GLY A 60 -22.92 -36.48 -2.43
C GLY A 60 -22.77 -35.02 -1.97
N SER A 61 -22.24 -34.78 -0.77
CA SER A 61 -22.07 -33.44 -0.17
C SER A 61 -20.81 -32.72 -0.68
N LYS A 62 -19.76 -33.48 -1.04
CA LYS A 62 -18.44 -32.90 -1.40
C LYS A 62 -18.47 -32.05 -2.67
N ASP A 63 -19.22 -32.47 -3.69
CA ASP A 63 -19.34 -31.70 -4.94
C ASP A 63 -20.14 -30.41 -4.74
N LYS A 64 -21.18 -30.45 -3.90
CA LYS A 64 -21.94 -29.24 -3.52
C LYS A 64 -21.07 -28.26 -2.74
N PHE A 65 -20.26 -28.76 -1.82
CA PHE A 65 -19.33 -27.95 -1.04
C PHE A 65 -18.28 -27.27 -1.92
N ARG A 66 -17.68 -28.00 -2.86
CA ARG A 66 -16.74 -27.41 -3.84
C ARG A 66 -17.39 -26.34 -4.71
N LEU A 67 -18.65 -26.57 -5.12
CA LEU A 67 -19.41 -25.58 -5.87
C LEU A 67 -19.65 -24.33 -5.04
N PHE A 68 -20.06 -24.48 -3.78
CA PHE A 68 -20.23 -23.39 -2.81
C PHE A 68 -18.96 -22.56 -2.63
N GLU A 69 -17.80 -23.20 -2.41
CA GLU A 69 -16.53 -22.47 -2.26
C GLU A 69 -16.14 -21.74 -3.54
N SER A 70 -16.35 -22.37 -4.70
CA SER A 70 -16.02 -21.80 -6.00
C SER A 70 -16.91 -20.61 -6.36
N THR A 71 -18.22 -20.65 -6.05
CA THR A 71 -19.15 -19.55 -6.31
C THR A 71 -18.84 -18.37 -5.40
N LEU A 72 -18.61 -18.61 -4.11
CA LEU A 72 -18.20 -17.58 -3.15
C LEU A 72 -16.86 -16.95 -3.53
N PHE A 73 -15.86 -17.77 -3.90
CA PHE A 73 -14.56 -17.27 -4.37
C PHE A 73 -14.72 -16.35 -5.59
N SER A 74 -15.50 -16.78 -6.59
CA SER A 74 -15.76 -15.98 -7.79
C SER A 74 -16.45 -14.66 -7.46
N ASP A 75 -17.44 -14.69 -6.56
CA ASP A 75 -18.16 -13.49 -6.13
C ASP A 75 -17.23 -12.50 -5.41
N CYS A 76 -16.38 -12.99 -4.50
CA CYS A 76 -15.39 -12.17 -3.82
C CYS A 76 -14.38 -11.55 -4.80
N MET A 77 -13.89 -12.32 -5.78
CA MET A 77 -12.93 -11.82 -6.76
C MET A 77 -13.52 -10.74 -7.68
N LYS A 78 -14.83 -10.78 -7.98
CA LYS A 78 -15.51 -9.71 -8.75
C LYS A 78 -15.49 -8.35 -8.02
N ARG A 79 -15.38 -8.36 -6.70
CA ARG A 79 -15.28 -7.15 -5.85
C ARG A 79 -13.86 -6.58 -5.76
N PHE A 80 -12.85 -7.27 -6.29
CA PHE A 80 -11.47 -6.76 -6.33
C PHE A 80 -11.17 -6.16 -7.71
N LEU A 81 -11.08 -4.83 -7.77
CA LEU A 81 -10.78 -4.07 -8.98
C LEU A 81 -9.29 -3.82 -9.07
N TYR A 82 -8.70 -4.17 -10.21
CA TYR A 82 -7.28 -4.00 -10.46
C TYR A 82 -7.06 -3.05 -11.62
N VAL A 83 -6.20 -2.05 -11.42
CA VAL A 83 -5.73 -1.15 -12.47
C VAL A 83 -4.22 -1.06 -12.36
N ARG A 84 -3.53 -1.18 -13.49
CA ARG A 84 -2.09 -0.95 -13.58
C ARG A 84 -1.84 0.36 -14.30
N CYS A 85 -0.93 1.17 -13.77
CA CYS A 85 -0.47 2.38 -14.41
C CYS A 85 1.04 2.31 -14.60
N TYR A 86 1.54 2.83 -15.71
CA TYR A 86 2.97 2.84 -16.04
C TYR A 86 3.62 4.22 -15.91
N ASN A 87 2.82 5.27 -15.67
CA ASN A 87 3.27 6.64 -15.48
C ASN A 87 2.19 7.49 -14.78
N SER A 88 2.57 8.70 -14.38
CA SER A 88 1.67 9.62 -13.66
C SER A 88 0.47 10.10 -14.49
N SER A 89 0.57 10.10 -15.82
CA SER A 89 -0.56 10.48 -16.67
C SER A 89 -1.65 9.40 -16.68
N GLU A 90 -1.26 8.13 -16.77
CA GLU A 90 -2.19 7.00 -16.62
C GLU A 90 -2.81 6.94 -15.23
N LEU A 91 -2.04 7.22 -14.17
CA LEU A 91 -2.56 7.33 -12.81
C LEU A 91 -3.64 8.42 -12.71
N ILE A 92 -3.36 9.61 -13.22
CA ILE A 92 -4.34 10.71 -13.21
C ILE A 92 -5.59 10.35 -14.02
N ALA A 93 -5.43 9.69 -15.17
CA ALA A 93 -6.56 9.24 -15.97
C ALA A 93 -7.40 8.19 -15.22
N ALA A 94 -6.76 7.20 -14.60
CA ALA A 94 -7.43 6.18 -13.79
C ALA A 94 -8.21 6.81 -12.62
N LEU A 95 -7.61 7.78 -11.92
CA LEU A 95 -8.26 8.50 -10.82
C LEU A 95 -9.45 9.35 -11.31
N LYS A 96 -9.32 10.05 -12.44
CA LYS A 96 -10.44 10.83 -13.01
C LYS A 96 -11.61 9.95 -13.43
N SER A 97 -11.32 8.74 -13.89
CA SER A 97 -12.34 7.76 -14.26
C SER A 97 -12.93 6.99 -13.07
N LEU A 98 -12.46 7.21 -11.83
CA LEU A 98 -13.02 6.56 -10.64
C LEU A 98 -14.52 6.81 -10.49
N LYS A 99 -14.95 8.05 -10.71
CA LYS A 99 -16.36 8.43 -10.56
C LYS A 99 -17.25 7.68 -11.53
N SER A 100 -16.95 7.73 -12.82
CA SER A 100 -17.73 7.04 -13.85
C SER A 100 -17.71 5.52 -13.69
N GLN A 101 -16.58 4.96 -13.25
CA GLN A 101 -16.47 3.53 -12.97
C GLN A 101 -17.28 3.11 -11.73
N SER A 102 -17.33 3.97 -10.70
CA SER A 102 -18.15 3.73 -9.52
C SER A 102 -19.63 3.81 -9.85
N GLU A 103 -20.06 4.81 -10.62
CA GLU A 103 -21.47 4.99 -11.02
C GLU A 103 -21.95 3.79 -11.88
N ALA A 104 -21.20 3.44 -12.92
CA ALA A 104 -21.54 2.30 -13.78
C ALA A 104 -21.57 0.95 -13.05
N ARG A 105 -20.75 0.78 -12.00
CA ARG A 105 -20.72 -0.46 -11.21
C ARG A 105 -21.73 -0.48 -10.07
N ASN A 106 -22.08 0.66 -9.51
CA ASN A 106 -23.20 0.77 -8.57
C ASN A 106 -24.50 0.31 -9.25
N GLU A 107 -24.70 0.60 -10.52
CA GLU A 107 -25.86 0.13 -11.28
C GLU A 107 -25.89 -1.39 -11.50
N ILE A 108 -24.72 -2.05 -11.59
CA ILE A 108 -24.63 -3.50 -11.89
C ILE A 108 -24.54 -4.34 -10.61
N PHE A 109 -23.88 -3.84 -9.58
CA PHE A 109 -23.51 -4.61 -8.39
C PHE A 109 -23.96 -3.97 -7.08
N ASP A 110 -24.52 -2.75 -7.08
CA ASP A 110 -24.83 -1.94 -5.87
C ASP A 110 -23.63 -1.83 -4.90
N ILE A 111 -22.41 -1.90 -5.43
CA ILE A 111 -21.18 -1.92 -4.65
C ILE A 111 -20.28 -0.77 -5.10
N GLY A 112 -20.33 0.31 -4.33
CA GLY A 112 -19.36 1.39 -4.40
C GLY A 112 -17.99 0.92 -3.90
N VAL A 113 -16.92 1.51 -4.44
CA VAL A 113 -15.56 1.26 -3.94
C VAL A 113 -15.49 1.71 -2.49
N TYR A 114 -15.16 0.82 -1.56
CA TYR A 114 -15.04 1.14 -0.13
C TYR A 114 -13.58 1.36 0.29
N PHE A 115 -12.66 0.70 -0.41
CA PHE A 115 -11.25 0.72 -0.09
C PHE A 115 -10.40 0.94 -1.35
N LEU A 116 -9.70 2.07 -1.43
CA LEU A 116 -8.77 2.41 -2.49
C LEU A 116 -7.33 2.19 -2.01
N MET A 117 -6.56 1.40 -2.76
CA MET A 117 -5.16 1.06 -2.47
C MET A 117 -4.27 1.55 -3.62
N LEU A 118 -3.21 2.31 -3.33
CA LEU A 118 -2.20 2.73 -4.30
C LEU A 118 -0.83 2.18 -3.89
N ASP A 119 -0.20 1.40 -4.76
CA ASP A 119 1.03 0.68 -4.44
C ASP A 119 1.99 0.68 -5.64
N SER A 120 3.13 1.37 -5.65
CA SER A 120 3.66 2.31 -4.66
C SER A 120 3.67 3.75 -5.18
N ILE A 121 3.25 4.73 -4.37
CA ILE A 121 3.17 6.16 -4.78
C ILE A 121 4.55 6.77 -5.09
N GLY A 122 5.64 6.09 -4.74
CA GLY A 122 6.99 6.47 -5.09
C GLY A 122 7.46 6.04 -6.49
N ALA A 123 6.69 5.21 -7.20
CA ALA A 123 7.14 4.53 -8.42
C ALA A 123 7.55 5.51 -9.54
N PHE A 124 6.80 6.58 -9.75
CA PHE A 124 7.06 7.56 -10.82
C PHE A 124 7.86 8.78 -10.35
N TYR A 125 8.11 8.90 -9.04
CA TYR A 125 8.69 10.09 -8.42
C TYR A 125 9.99 10.55 -9.10
N TRP A 126 10.95 9.63 -9.27
CA TRP A 126 12.27 9.99 -9.80
C TRP A 126 12.24 10.35 -11.27
N ILE A 127 11.40 9.67 -12.05
CA ILE A 127 11.26 9.91 -13.49
C ILE A 127 10.59 11.26 -13.71
N ASP A 128 9.46 11.52 -13.05
CA ASP A 128 8.75 12.79 -13.19
C ASP A 128 9.59 14.00 -12.73
N ARG A 129 10.44 13.79 -11.73
CA ARG A 129 11.39 14.80 -11.25
C ARG A 129 12.53 15.03 -12.23
N ALA A 130 13.04 13.99 -12.89
CA ALA A 130 14.12 14.11 -13.87
C ALA A 130 13.65 14.74 -15.18
N LEU A 131 12.40 14.50 -15.57
CA LEU A 131 11.79 15.06 -16.78
C LEU A 131 11.31 16.50 -16.61
N GLN A 132 11.68 17.18 -15.53
CA GLN A 132 11.30 18.58 -15.34
C GLN A 132 11.88 19.46 -16.46
N PRO A 133 11.05 20.31 -17.08
CA PRO A 133 11.53 21.23 -18.08
C PRO A 133 12.58 22.16 -17.45
N THR A 134 13.80 22.13 -17.99
CA THR A 134 14.76 23.21 -17.78
C THR A 134 14.07 24.51 -18.20
N ARG A 135 14.25 25.60 -17.43
CA ARG A 135 13.53 26.89 -17.46
C ARG A 135 13.16 27.53 -18.82
N GLU A 136 13.54 26.95 -19.95
CA GLU A 136 13.42 27.51 -21.31
C GLU A 136 12.44 26.77 -22.25
N SER A 137 11.83 25.65 -21.87
CA SER A 137 10.87 24.97 -22.77
C SER A 137 9.48 25.61 -22.72
N LYS A 138 9.09 26.31 -23.79
CA LYS A 138 7.75 26.91 -24.01
C LYS A 138 6.61 25.89 -24.19
N GLY A 139 6.77 24.65 -23.72
CA GLY A 139 5.76 23.58 -23.78
C GLY A 139 4.95 23.51 -22.49
N LYS A 140 3.67 23.13 -22.59
CA LYS A 140 2.77 22.88 -21.45
C LYS A 140 3.08 21.55 -20.74
N THR A 141 4.34 21.27 -20.43
CA THR A 141 4.69 20.14 -19.54
C THR A 141 4.29 20.51 -18.11
N LEU A 142 3.43 19.70 -17.49
CA LEU A 142 3.04 19.88 -16.09
C LEU A 142 4.30 19.81 -15.23
N SER A 143 4.48 20.77 -14.33
CA SER A 143 5.55 20.69 -13.35
C SER A 143 5.35 19.46 -12.46
N PHE A 144 6.43 18.93 -11.90
CA PHE A 144 6.42 17.78 -10.99
C PHE A 144 5.47 18.03 -9.80
N GLN A 145 5.51 19.26 -9.30
CA GLN A 145 4.61 19.74 -8.25
C GLN A 145 3.15 19.65 -8.69
N SER A 146 2.83 20.14 -9.90
CA SER A 146 1.48 20.11 -10.45
C SER A 146 0.96 18.69 -10.66
N ILE A 147 1.81 17.74 -11.08
CA ILE A 147 1.44 16.33 -11.22
C ILE A 147 1.02 15.75 -9.86
N THR A 148 1.88 15.92 -8.84
CA THR A 148 1.62 15.39 -7.50
C THR A 148 0.38 16.01 -6.88
N GLU A 149 0.21 17.32 -7.01
CA GLU A 149 -0.98 18.03 -6.56
C GLU A 149 -2.24 17.54 -7.26
N THR A 150 -2.17 17.29 -8.57
CA THR A 150 -3.32 16.77 -9.33
C THR A 150 -3.72 15.38 -8.83
N VAL A 151 -2.77 14.48 -8.59
CA VAL A 151 -3.06 13.14 -8.04
C VAL A 151 -3.78 13.25 -6.70
N VAL A 152 -3.24 14.04 -5.76
CA VAL A 152 -3.85 14.25 -4.44
C VAL A 152 -5.24 14.89 -4.56
N GLN A 153 -5.41 15.88 -5.45
CA GLN A 153 -6.70 16.53 -5.69
C GLN A 153 -7.75 15.57 -6.24
N GLU A 154 -7.40 14.68 -7.18
CA GLU A 154 -8.36 13.70 -7.70
C GLU A 154 -8.78 12.69 -6.63
N ILE A 155 -7.85 12.24 -5.77
CA ILE A 155 -8.19 11.39 -4.61
C ILE A 155 -9.11 12.15 -3.65
N HIS A 156 -8.81 13.42 -3.36
CA HIS A 156 -9.63 14.24 -2.47
C HIS A 156 -11.04 14.47 -3.02
N LYS A 157 -11.19 14.72 -4.33
CA LYS A 157 -12.51 14.80 -4.97
C LYS A 157 -13.29 13.50 -4.79
N PHE A 158 -12.63 12.35 -4.91
CA PHE A 158 -13.30 11.06 -4.72
C PHE A 158 -13.73 10.85 -3.26
N LEU A 159 -12.92 11.25 -2.28
CA LEU A 159 -13.27 11.25 -0.86
C LEU A 159 -14.46 12.17 -0.52
N GLN A 160 -14.64 13.26 -1.25
CA GLN A 160 -15.81 14.15 -1.07
C GLN A 160 -17.11 13.53 -1.57
N LEU A 161 -17.05 12.54 -2.45
CA LEU A 161 -18.23 11.86 -3.01
C LEU A 161 -18.72 10.74 -2.11
N GLN A 162 -17.81 10.02 -1.44
CA GLN A 162 -18.15 8.90 -0.57
C GLN A 162 -17.08 8.61 0.48
N PRO A 163 -17.46 8.13 1.68
CA PRO A 163 -16.53 7.78 2.74
C PRO A 163 -15.79 6.48 2.40
N ILE A 164 -14.61 6.60 1.81
CA ILE A 164 -13.73 5.48 1.50
C ILE A 164 -12.48 5.50 2.37
N LEU A 165 -11.92 4.33 2.60
CA LEU A 165 -10.55 4.20 3.11
C LEU A 165 -9.57 4.32 1.94
N VAL A 166 -8.54 5.16 2.09
CA VAL A 166 -7.42 5.24 1.14
C VAL A 166 -6.16 4.76 1.84
N LEU A 167 -5.52 3.73 1.30
CA LEU A 167 -4.22 3.24 1.75
C LEU A 167 -3.20 3.43 0.63
N VAL A 168 -2.05 3.97 0.99
CA VAL A 168 -0.94 4.17 0.06
C VAL A 168 0.34 3.59 0.64
N THR A 169 1.20 3.04 -0.21
CA THR A 169 2.51 2.51 0.20
C THR A 169 3.64 3.33 -0.43
N LYS A 170 4.74 3.48 0.31
CA LYS A 170 5.99 4.02 -0.23
C LYS A 170 7.17 3.30 0.37
N ALA A 171 8.18 3.03 -0.45
CA ALA A 171 9.46 2.55 0.06
C ALA A 171 10.21 3.69 0.78
N PRO A 172 10.92 3.40 1.89
CA PRO A 172 11.81 4.35 2.53
C PRO A 172 13.04 4.65 1.67
N ILE A 173 13.64 5.82 1.86
CA ILE A 173 14.98 6.13 1.37
C ILE A 173 15.89 6.24 2.58
N TYR A 174 16.84 5.32 2.68
CA TYR A 174 17.89 5.37 3.68
C TYR A 174 19.03 6.24 3.15
N GLY A 175 19.35 7.31 3.87
CA GLY A 175 20.55 8.10 3.60
C GLY A 175 21.72 7.44 4.28
N GLU A 176 22.52 6.65 3.56
CA GLU A 176 23.80 6.15 4.07
C GLU A 176 24.92 6.65 3.17
N GLY A 177 25.81 7.48 3.72
CA GLY A 177 27.09 7.86 3.12
C GLY A 177 27.02 8.91 1.99
N ILE A 178 27.52 10.11 2.30
CA ILE A 178 28.00 11.13 1.35
C ILE A 178 26.94 11.69 0.37
N THR A 179 25.90 12.32 0.89
CA THR A 179 25.42 13.54 0.21
C THR A 179 25.92 14.71 1.02
N THR A 180 27.09 15.23 0.66
CA THR A 180 27.46 16.58 1.05
C THR A 180 26.24 17.48 0.78
N SER A 181 25.94 18.36 1.71
CA SER A 181 24.89 19.39 1.69
C SER A 181 24.87 20.31 0.45
N ASN A 182 25.65 19.99 -0.60
CA ASN A 182 25.85 20.74 -1.83
C ASN A 182 25.05 20.23 -3.04
N ASP A 183 24.36 19.09 -2.96
CA ASP A 183 23.51 18.61 -4.08
C ASP A 183 22.23 19.44 -4.29
N PHE A 184 21.95 20.40 -3.39
CA PHE A 184 20.77 21.27 -3.44
C PHE A 184 20.99 22.60 -4.19
N GLN A 185 22.17 22.84 -4.76
CA GLN A 185 22.49 24.11 -5.44
C GLN A 185 23.15 23.96 -6.83
N ARG A 186 22.79 22.94 -7.62
CA ARG A 186 23.15 22.92 -9.05
C ARG A 186 22.24 23.84 -9.87
N GLY A 187 22.25 25.13 -9.51
CA GLY A 187 21.40 26.17 -10.08
C GLY A 187 21.86 27.60 -9.77
N SER A 188 23.16 27.81 -9.49
CA SER A 188 23.76 29.16 -9.48
C SER A 188 25.29 29.02 -9.59
N SER A 189 25.81 28.97 -10.82
CA SER A 189 27.25 29.14 -11.05
C SER A 189 27.59 30.63 -10.89
N LYS A 190 28.34 30.97 -9.83
CA LYS A 190 29.16 32.18 -9.79
C LYS A 190 30.57 31.79 -9.31
N TYR A 191 31.52 32.31 -10.07
CA TYR A 191 32.97 32.17 -10.04
C TYR A 191 33.65 32.26 -8.66
N MET A 192 34.67 31.39 -8.48
CA MET A 192 35.98 31.54 -7.80
C MET A 192 36.07 31.95 -6.31
N SER A 193 36.70 31.09 -5.49
CA SER A 193 38.08 31.28 -4.97
C SER A 193 38.45 30.17 -3.98
N GLU A 194 39.68 29.66 -4.09
CA GLU A 194 40.33 28.77 -3.12
C GLU A 194 40.55 29.49 -1.78
N ASP A 195 40.26 28.84 -0.66
CA ASP A 195 41.20 28.82 0.47
C ASP A 195 40.90 27.68 1.46
N SER A 196 41.97 27.13 2.00
CA SER A 196 42.04 25.89 2.79
C SER A 196 41.98 26.12 4.29
N THR A 197 41.17 25.36 5.04
CA THR A 197 41.46 24.92 6.43
C THR A 197 40.42 23.89 6.94
N PRO A 198 40.81 22.69 7.42
CA PRO A 198 39.87 21.75 8.03
C PRO A 198 39.78 22.01 9.54
N LEU A 199 38.81 22.82 9.96
CA LEU A 199 38.42 22.91 11.36
C LEU A 199 37.43 21.78 11.68
N GLY A 200 37.95 20.75 12.35
CA GLY A 200 37.17 19.64 12.87
C GLY A 200 36.20 20.09 13.95
N TYR A 201 34.91 20.02 13.65
CA TYR A 201 33.84 20.09 14.65
C TYR A 201 33.58 18.69 15.23
N PRO A 202 33.30 18.57 16.53
CA PRO A 202 33.15 17.27 17.17
C PRO A 202 31.89 16.59 16.64
N LYS A 203 32.05 15.35 16.15
CA LYS A 203 30.95 14.40 15.96
C LYS A 203 30.21 14.28 17.29
N ARG A 204 29.03 14.90 17.40
CA ARG A 204 28.04 14.43 18.33
C ARG A 204 27.61 13.06 17.82
N GLU A 205 27.93 12.03 18.60
CA GLU A 205 27.35 10.69 18.48
C GLU A 205 25.87 10.76 18.90
N GLU A 206 25.07 11.54 18.18
CA GLU A 206 23.62 11.58 18.34
C GLU A 206 23.05 10.61 17.29
N GLU A 207 22.68 9.43 17.80
CA GLU A 207 21.74 8.47 17.21
C GLU A 207 22.04 7.98 15.80
N ARG A 208 22.70 6.82 15.78
CA ARG A 208 22.75 5.87 14.65
C ARG A 208 21.37 5.23 14.35
N ASN A 209 20.28 5.98 14.52
CA ASN A 209 18.95 5.60 14.07
C ASN A 209 18.85 6.03 12.61
N GLY A 210 18.96 5.08 11.68
CA GLY A 210 18.85 5.30 10.24
C GLY A 210 17.56 6.04 9.87
N SER A 211 17.61 7.36 9.85
CA SER A 211 16.47 8.23 9.66
C SER A 211 16.05 8.14 8.19
N CYS A 212 14.91 7.49 7.94
CA CYS A 212 14.31 7.47 6.61
C CYS A 212 14.02 8.91 6.19
N ARG A 213 14.59 9.36 5.08
CA ARG A 213 14.36 10.70 4.56
C ARG A 213 12.97 10.76 3.91
N GLU A 214 12.19 11.79 4.24
CA GLU A 214 10.96 12.08 3.49
C GLU A 214 11.32 12.70 2.14
N TYR A 215 10.77 12.13 1.07
CA TYR A 215 10.97 12.58 -0.30
C TYR A 215 9.67 12.92 -1.02
N MET A 216 8.53 12.49 -0.48
CA MET A 216 7.23 12.82 -1.02
C MET A 216 6.98 14.34 -0.90
N PRO A 217 6.43 14.99 -1.94
CA PRO A 217 6.10 16.42 -1.90
C PRO A 217 5.11 16.78 -0.79
N SER A 218 5.07 18.06 -0.42
CA SER A 218 4.24 18.58 0.67
C SER A 218 2.75 18.23 0.52
N ALA A 219 2.22 18.21 -0.71
CA ALA A 219 0.83 17.84 -0.99
C ALA A 219 0.45 16.46 -0.44
N TRP A 220 1.34 15.46 -0.56
CA TRP A 220 1.13 14.15 0.06
C TRP A 220 1.23 14.22 1.58
N GLN A 221 2.21 14.97 2.11
CA GLN A 221 2.43 15.08 3.56
C GLN A 221 1.21 15.70 4.27
N THR A 222 0.63 16.76 3.70
CA THR A 222 -0.56 17.41 4.25
C THR A 222 -1.83 16.58 4.11
N PHE A 223 -1.87 15.68 3.13
CA PHE A 223 -3.02 14.82 2.86
C PHE A 223 -3.08 13.59 3.77
N VAL A 224 -1.91 13.09 4.21
CA VAL A 224 -1.81 11.91 5.08
C VAL A 224 -2.38 12.23 6.47
N THR A 225 -3.40 11.48 6.87
CA THR A 225 -3.98 11.56 8.23
C THR A 225 -3.26 10.62 9.21
N HIS A 226 -2.89 9.44 8.72
CA HIS A 226 -2.24 8.40 9.51
C HIS A 226 -1.04 7.80 8.78
N ARG A 227 0.00 7.47 9.52
CA ARG A 227 1.24 6.90 8.98
C ARG A 227 1.74 5.78 9.86
N ILE A 228 1.95 4.62 9.26
CA ILE A 228 2.52 3.43 9.91
C ILE A 228 3.87 3.14 9.26
N LYS A 229 4.90 2.95 10.09
CA LYS A 229 6.23 2.51 9.66
C LYS A 229 6.33 1.01 9.88
N LEU A 230 6.71 0.29 8.83
CA LEU A 230 6.98 -1.15 8.88
C LEU A 230 8.50 -1.35 8.87
N GLN A 231 9.02 -2.24 9.71
CA GLN A 231 10.44 -2.60 9.74
C GLN A 231 10.59 -4.10 9.93
N ASP A 232 11.50 -4.68 9.15
CA ASP A 232 11.92 -6.06 9.34
C ASP A 232 12.79 -6.13 10.59
N LEU A 233 12.44 -7.00 11.52
CA LEU A 233 13.32 -7.35 12.62
C LEU A 233 14.19 -8.50 12.11
N ALA A 234 15.51 -8.32 12.11
CA ALA A 234 16.41 -9.42 11.79
C ALA A 234 16.10 -10.62 12.70
N GLN A 235 16.22 -11.82 12.13
CA GLN A 235 15.86 -13.12 12.73
C GLN A 235 16.13 -13.15 14.24
N GLU A 236 15.07 -13.07 15.05
CA GLU A 236 15.17 -13.25 16.50
C GLU A 236 15.15 -14.77 16.79
N PRO A 237 16.24 -15.35 17.33
CA PRO A 237 16.27 -16.75 17.72
C PRO A 237 15.43 -16.93 18.98
N GLY A 238 14.12 -17.12 18.85
CA GLY A 238 13.25 -17.32 20.00
C GLY A 238 11.78 -17.60 19.71
N PHE A 239 11.25 -17.18 18.56
CA PHE A 239 9.86 -17.45 18.18
C PHE A 239 9.77 -18.70 17.30
N PHE A 240 9.76 -19.86 17.94
CA PHE A 240 9.46 -21.14 17.30
C PHE A 240 7.95 -21.34 17.29
N SER A 241 7.35 -21.68 16.14
CA SER A 241 5.99 -22.21 16.13
C SER A 241 6.01 -23.68 16.54
N GLU A 242 5.13 -24.09 17.46
CA GLU A 242 5.05 -25.47 17.97
C GLU A 242 4.78 -26.53 16.88
N GLN A 243 4.29 -26.14 15.70
CA GLN A 243 3.98 -27.08 14.62
C GLN A 243 5.10 -27.30 13.59
N GLU A 244 6.05 -26.38 13.42
CA GLU A 244 7.10 -26.52 12.40
C GLU A 244 8.36 -25.77 12.85
N ASN A 245 9.53 -26.41 12.76
CA ASN A 245 10.88 -25.86 13.02
C ASN A 245 11.28 -24.74 12.02
N ALA A 246 10.33 -23.91 11.59
CA ALA A 246 10.56 -22.80 10.68
C ALA A 246 10.78 -21.51 11.48
N ILE A 247 11.91 -20.85 11.21
CA ILE A 247 12.23 -19.53 11.75
C ILE A 247 11.18 -18.54 11.22
N LEU A 248 10.42 -17.92 12.11
CA LEU A 248 9.44 -16.89 11.73
C LEU A 248 10.18 -15.59 11.42
N SER A 249 9.98 -15.03 10.22
CA SER A 249 10.39 -13.66 9.93
C SER A 249 9.46 -12.72 10.71
N VAL A 250 10.01 -12.13 11.77
CA VAL A 250 9.29 -11.19 12.63
C VAL A 250 9.46 -9.77 12.08
N HIS A 251 8.35 -9.06 11.97
CA HIS A 251 8.29 -7.69 11.52
C HIS A 251 7.70 -6.83 12.64
N THR A 252 7.95 -5.53 12.58
CA THR A 252 7.39 -4.55 13.51
C THR A 252 6.59 -3.50 12.76
N CYS A 253 5.50 -3.04 13.38
CA CYS A 253 4.77 -1.86 12.94
C CYS A 253 4.75 -0.80 14.05
N GLU A 254 4.85 0.45 13.65
CA GLU A 254 4.88 1.61 14.55
C GLU A 254 4.02 2.72 13.96
N TRP A 255 3.12 3.29 14.76
CA TRP A 255 2.36 4.46 14.37
C TRP A 255 3.24 5.70 14.50
N VAL A 256 3.55 6.32 13.36
CA VAL A 256 4.32 7.57 13.27
C VAL A 256 3.39 8.78 13.32
N GLN A 257 2.18 8.63 12.79
CA GLN A 257 1.15 9.66 12.80
C GLN A 257 -0.23 9.00 13.02
N PRO A 258 -0.97 9.34 14.10
CA PRO A 258 -0.44 9.96 15.31
C PRO A 258 0.66 9.08 15.93
N SER A 259 1.64 9.68 16.60
CA SER A 259 2.72 8.90 17.24
C SER A 259 2.16 8.10 18.40
N LEU A 260 2.27 6.77 18.36
CA LEU A 260 2.00 5.90 19.50
C LEU A 260 3.33 5.35 20.00
N ASN A 261 3.56 5.40 21.31
CA ASN A 261 4.79 4.88 21.94
C ASN A 261 4.78 3.34 22.04
N SER A 262 4.12 2.65 21.12
CA SER A 262 4.01 1.19 21.06
C SER A 262 4.46 0.69 19.69
N LYS A 263 5.18 -0.42 19.71
CA LYS A 263 5.55 -1.19 18.52
C LYS A 263 4.88 -2.55 18.63
N GLU A 264 4.10 -2.90 17.62
CA GLU A 264 3.48 -4.22 17.54
C GLU A 264 4.35 -5.12 16.66
N LYS A 265 4.39 -6.41 17.00
CA LYS A 265 5.11 -7.43 16.24
C LYS A 265 4.12 -8.25 15.42
N PHE A 266 4.52 -8.64 14.21
CA PHE A 266 3.71 -9.48 13.34
C PHE A 266 4.59 -10.42 12.51
N TYR A 267 3.99 -11.49 12.00
CA TYR A 267 4.62 -12.41 11.05
C TYR A 267 3.80 -12.46 9.76
N ILE A 268 4.44 -12.94 8.69
CA ILE A 268 3.79 -13.18 7.40
C ILE A 268 3.89 -14.68 7.10
N LYS A 269 2.75 -15.34 6.98
CA LYS A 269 2.61 -16.77 6.63
C LYS A 269 1.65 -16.92 5.46
N ASP A 270 1.44 -18.14 4.99
CA ASP A 270 0.60 -18.39 3.81
C ASP A 270 -0.88 -18.00 3.94
N ASP A 271 -1.38 -17.87 5.16
CA ASP A 271 -2.71 -17.36 5.50
C ASP A 271 -2.76 -15.83 5.65
N GLY A 272 -1.62 -15.14 5.49
CA GLY A 272 -1.53 -13.69 5.48
C GLY A 272 -0.68 -13.14 6.63
N VAL A 273 -1.12 -12.03 7.20
CA VAL A 273 -0.44 -11.32 8.29
C VAL A 273 -1.06 -11.72 9.62
N GLY A 274 -0.23 -12.20 10.56
CA GLY A 274 -0.65 -12.55 11.92
C GLY A 274 0.08 -11.71 12.97
N LEU A 275 -0.62 -11.32 14.04
CA LEU A 275 -0.03 -10.57 15.15
C LEU A 275 0.68 -11.52 16.13
N ILE A 276 1.77 -11.03 16.74
CA ILE A 276 2.46 -11.67 17.85
C ILE A 276 2.06 -10.90 19.11
N GLN A 277 1.37 -11.58 20.03
CA GLN A 277 1.00 -11.04 21.34
C GLN A 277 2.15 -11.13 22.33
#